data_AF-A0A7C5UT25-F1
#
_entry.id   AF-A0A7C5UT25-F1
#
_cell.length_a   1.000
_cell.length_b   1.000
_cell.length_c   1.000
_cell.angle_alpha   90.00
_cell.angle_beta   90.00
_cell.angle_gamma   90.00
#
_symmetry.space_group_name_H-M   'P 1'
#
loop_
_entity.id
_entity.type
_entity.pdbx_description
1 polymer ?
#
loop_
_entity_poly.entity_id
_entity_poly.type
_entity_poly.pdbx_seq_one_letter_code
_entity_poly.pdbx_strand_id
1 'polypeptide(L)'
;MLLSSYEESNINQCSTPSLTPIQLERIISYIEGYMTYESCSDVITILVKHYWRNREKCKILNKDEEILTILKTLQGHSWDTITYILKTRKIKLLDDMKKIVSKLLNTYYPLLEKSIDEIVGKTSIKLYIDTK
;
A
#
# COMPACT_ATOMS: atom_id res chain seq x y z
N MET A 1 -18.85 34.14 12.13
CA MET A 1 -17.45 34.12 12.62
C MET A 1 -16.61 33.55 11.48
N LEU A 2 -15.90 34.42 10.78
CA LEU A 2 -15.04 34.12 9.63
C LEU A 2 -13.71 33.53 10.10
N LEU A 3 -13.23 32.54 9.35
CA LEU A 3 -11.86 32.31 8.82
C LEU A 3 -11.96 30.95 8.09
N SER A 4 -12.21 30.83 6.79
CA SER A 4 -11.51 31.42 5.64
C SER A 4 -10.00 31.31 5.74
N SER A 5 -9.46 30.19 5.27
CA SER A 5 -8.30 30.21 4.38
C SER A 5 -8.32 28.94 3.54
N TYR A 6 -9.06 29.05 2.44
CA TYR A 6 -8.77 28.37 1.20
C TYR A 6 -7.31 28.64 0.83
N GLU A 7 -6.49 27.60 0.74
CA GLU A 7 -5.35 27.59 -0.18
C GLU A 7 -5.48 26.33 -1.05
N GLU A 8 -6.12 26.57 -2.20
CA GLU A 8 -5.99 25.79 -3.41
C GLU A 8 -4.51 25.62 -3.78
N SER A 9 -4.06 24.37 -3.91
CA SER A 9 -3.24 23.93 -5.05
C SER A 9 -2.82 22.47 -4.88
N ASN A 10 -3.55 21.56 -5.53
CA ASN A 10 -2.94 20.44 -6.26
C ASN A 10 -4.00 19.76 -7.13
N ILE A 11 -4.15 20.30 -8.34
CA ILE A 11 -4.64 19.53 -9.47
C ILE A 11 -3.71 18.31 -9.56
N ASN A 12 -4.22 17.10 -9.30
CA ASN A 12 -3.56 15.77 -9.21
C ASN A 12 -3.46 15.11 -7.81
N GLN A 13 -4.39 15.34 -6.88
CA GLN A 13 -4.40 14.54 -5.64
C GLN A 13 -5.04 13.16 -5.87
N CYS A 14 -4.26 12.11 -5.69
CA CYS A 14 -4.78 10.75 -5.63
C CYS A 14 -5.71 10.58 -4.44
N SER A 15 -6.92 10.07 -4.69
CA SER A 15 -7.83 9.72 -3.60
C SER A 15 -7.15 8.70 -2.67
N THR A 16 -7.45 8.75 -1.39
CA THR A 16 -6.88 7.85 -0.39
C THR A 16 -7.85 6.69 -0.13
N PRO A 17 -7.39 5.42 -0.13
CA PRO A 17 -8.25 4.30 0.23
C PRO A 17 -8.49 4.32 1.73
N SER A 18 -9.73 4.06 2.19
CA SER A 18 -10.02 3.95 3.62
C SER A 18 -9.39 2.67 4.17
N LEU A 19 -8.35 2.82 4.99
CA LEU A 19 -7.70 1.72 5.72
C LEU A 19 -7.89 1.93 7.22
N THR A 20 -8.12 0.83 7.93
CA THR A 20 -8.11 0.85 9.40
C THR A 20 -6.68 1.01 9.92
N PRO A 21 -6.48 1.51 11.15
CA PRO A 21 -5.15 1.67 11.70
C PRO A 21 -4.35 0.35 11.79
N ILE A 22 -5.03 -0.77 12.09
CA ILE A 22 -4.43 -2.11 12.15
C ILE A 22 -3.97 -2.57 10.75
N GLN A 23 -4.77 -2.29 9.72
CA GLN A 23 -4.40 -2.59 8.34
C GLN A 23 -3.19 -1.78 7.87
N LEU A 24 -3.11 -0.52 8.29
CA LEU A 24 -1.99 0.34 8.02
C LEU A 24 -0.69 -0.19 8.67
N GLU A 25 -0.76 -0.57 9.94
CA GLU A 25 0.35 -1.17 10.68
C GLU A 25 0.85 -2.46 10.00
N ARG A 26 -0.05 -3.33 9.56
CA ARG A 26 0.30 -4.55 8.81
C ARG A 26 1.04 -4.26 7.49
N ILE A 27 0.64 -3.23 6.77
CA ILE A 27 1.35 -2.84 5.53
C ILE A 27 2.74 -2.31 5.85
N ILE A 28 2.87 -1.47 6.88
CA ILE A 28 4.16 -0.93 7.33
C ILE A 28 5.10 -2.09 7.69
N SER A 29 4.66 -3.02 8.53
CA SER A 29 5.46 -4.19 8.91
C SER A 29 5.82 -5.10 7.73
N TYR A 30 4.99 -5.16 6.69
CA TYR A 30 5.33 -5.85 5.43
C TYR A 30 6.44 -5.13 4.65
N ILE A 31 6.39 -3.79 4.56
CA ILE A 31 7.42 -2.98 3.90
C ILE A 31 8.76 -3.13 4.62
N GLU A 32 8.76 -3.08 5.96
CA GLU A 32 9.94 -3.31 6.81
C GLU A 32 10.45 -4.76 6.74
N GLY A 33 9.61 -5.68 6.28
CA GLY A 33 9.97 -7.08 6.06
C GLY A 33 9.75 -8.00 7.26
N TYR A 34 9.06 -7.54 8.30
CA TYR A 34 8.61 -8.37 9.43
C TYR A 34 7.42 -9.26 9.08
N MET A 35 6.65 -8.92 8.03
CA MET A 35 5.52 -9.71 7.55
C MET A 35 5.71 -10.23 6.13
N THR A 36 5.05 -11.35 5.83
CA THR A 36 4.99 -11.92 4.48
C THR A 36 3.87 -11.27 3.65
N TYR A 37 3.93 -11.44 2.32
CA TYR A 37 2.89 -10.95 1.42
C TYR A 37 1.54 -11.58 1.75
N GLU A 38 1.53 -12.89 2.02
CA GLU A 38 0.32 -13.67 2.28
C GLU A 38 -0.45 -13.10 3.48
N SER A 39 0.29 -12.75 4.54
CA SER A 39 -0.24 -12.14 5.76
C SER A 39 -0.72 -10.70 5.59
N CYS A 40 -0.50 -10.06 4.44
CA CYS A 40 -0.97 -8.68 4.15
C CYS A 40 -1.76 -8.61 2.83
N SER A 41 -2.08 -9.75 2.24
CA SER A 41 -2.64 -9.84 0.88
C SER A 41 -4.02 -9.18 0.75
N ASP A 42 -4.85 -9.25 1.78
CA ASP A 42 -6.13 -8.57 1.89
C ASP A 42 -5.98 -7.05 1.78
N VAL A 43 -5.06 -6.47 2.55
CA VAL A 43 -4.86 -5.02 2.57
C VAL A 43 -4.17 -4.53 1.30
N ILE A 44 -3.17 -5.28 0.82
CA ILE A 44 -2.52 -5.02 -0.47
C ILE A 44 -3.54 -5.06 -1.61
N THR A 45 -4.53 -5.96 -1.55
CA THR A 45 -5.62 -6.01 -2.53
C THR A 45 -6.46 -4.74 -2.53
N ILE A 46 -6.73 -4.14 -1.36
CA ILE A 46 -7.45 -2.86 -1.26
C ILE A 46 -6.64 -1.76 -1.94
N LEU A 47 -5.34 -1.65 -1.64
CA LEU A 47 -4.44 -0.67 -2.25
C LEU A 47 -4.38 -0.81 -3.78
N VAL A 48 -4.18 -2.03 -4.27
CA VAL A 48 -4.06 -2.30 -5.70
C VAL A 48 -5.37 -2.04 -6.43
N LYS A 49 -6.51 -2.47 -5.88
CA LYS A 49 -7.82 -2.18 -6.49
C LYS A 49 -8.08 -0.67 -6.55
N HIS A 50 -7.72 0.05 -5.49
CA HIS A 50 -7.84 1.49 -5.44
C HIS A 50 -6.96 2.19 -6.49
N TYR A 51 -5.72 1.72 -6.65
CA TYR A 51 -4.84 2.16 -7.73
C TYR A 51 -5.48 1.98 -9.11
N TRP A 52 -5.97 0.77 -9.43
CA TRP A 52 -6.57 0.49 -10.73
C TRP A 52 -7.85 1.29 -10.99
N ARG A 53 -8.64 1.60 -9.94
CA ARG A 53 -9.82 2.47 -10.05
C ARG A 53 -9.45 3.92 -10.37
N ASN A 54 -8.28 4.38 -9.94
CA ASN A 54 -7.85 5.78 -10.09
C ASN A 54 -6.67 5.95 -11.07
N ARG A 55 -6.29 4.91 -11.82
CA ARG A 55 -5.06 4.86 -12.62
C ARG A 55 -4.89 6.05 -13.57
N GLU A 56 -5.97 6.52 -14.19
CA GLU A 56 -5.93 7.66 -15.12
C GLU A 56 -5.52 8.97 -14.44
N LYS A 57 -5.88 9.13 -13.17
CA LYS A 57 -5.55 10.31 -12.35
C LYS A 57 -4.23 10.12 -11.60
N CYS A 58 -3.81 8.88 -11.43
CA CYS A 58 -2.76 8.45 -10.50
C CYS A 58 -1.82 7.44 -11.15
N LYS A 59 -0.93 7.93 -12.01
CA LYS A 59 0.06 7.09 -12.67
C LYS A 59 1.30 6.87 -11.79
N ILE A 60 1.12 6.05 -10.75
CA ILE A 60 2.14 5.77 -9.72
C ILE A 60 3.10 4.66 -10.16
N LEU A 61 2.57 3.60 -10.77
CA LEU A 61 3.33 2.40 -11.14
C LEU A 61 3.78 2.44 -12.60
N ASN A 62 4.95 1.84 -12.88
CA ASN A 62 5.40 1.59 -14.24
C ASN A 62 4.72 0.32 -14.83
N LYS A 63 4.95 0.02 -16.11
CA LYS A 63 4.30 -1.11 -16.78
C LYS A 63 4.62 -2.47 -16.15
N ASP A 64 5.85 -2.71 -15.75
CA ASP A 64 6.27 -4.00 -15.17
C ASP A 64 5.66 -4.18 -13.77
N GLU A 65 5.59 -3.11 -13.00
CA GLU A 65 4.91 -3.05 -11.71
C GLU A 65 3.40 -3.28 -11.85
N GLU A 66 2.76 -2.63 -12.82
CA GLU A 66 1.36 -2.86 -13.16
C GLU A 66 1.09 -4.34 -13.47
N ILE A 67 1.91 -4.96 -14.32
CA ILE A 67 1.81 -6.38 -14.68
C ILE A 67 1.92 -7.27 -13.44
N LEU A 68 2.89 -7.00 -12.55
CA LEU A 68 3.05 -7.77 -11.32
C LEU A 68 1.81 -7.67 -10.42
N THR A 69 1.23 -6.48 -10.26
CA THR A 69 0.01 -6.31 -9.46
C THR A 69 -1.19 -7.04 -10.06
N ILE A 70 -1.33 -7.04 -11.39
CA ILE A 70 -2.39 -7.78 -12.09
C ILE A 70 -2.23 -9.28 -11.83
N LEU A 71 -1.07 -9.84 -12.14
CA LEU A 71 -0.82 -11.28 -12.03
C LEU A 71 -0.99 -11.76 -10.59
N LYS A 72 -0.36 -11.05 -9.63
CA LYS A 72 -0.33 -11.50 -8.24
C LYS A 72 -1.60 -11.20 -7.48
N THR A 73 -2.12 -9.98 -7.60
CA THR A 73 -3.14 -9.46 -6.69
C THR A 73 -4.54 -9.51 -7.31
N LEU A 74 -4.68 -9.22 -8.61
CA LEU A 74 -5.99 -9.23 -9.26
C LEU A 74 -6.37 -10.62 -9.80
N GLN A 75 -5.41 -11.35 -10.37
CA GLN A 75 -5.62 -12.70 -10.90
C GLN A 75 -5.31 -13.81 -9.88
N GLY A 76 -4.61 -13.47 -8.80
CA GLY A 76 -4.35 -14.40 -7.70
C GLY A 76 -3.34 -15.50 -8.02
N HIS A 77 -2.45 -15.32 -8.99
CA HIS A 77 -1.46 -16.34 -9.33
C HIS A 77 -0.49 -16.64 -8.16
N SER A 78 -0.04 -17.89 -8.10
CA SER A 78 1.01 -18.29 -7.16
C SER A 78 2.34 -17.64 -7.54
N TRP A 79 3.25 -17.48 -6.57
CA TRP A 79 4.57 -16.92 -6.86
C TRP A 79 5.34 -17.76 -7.89
N ASP A 80 5.16 -19.08 -7.86
CA ASP A 80 5.86 -20.00 -8.77
C ASP A 80 5.32 -19.91 -10.20
N THR A 81 4.02 -19.63 -10.37
CA THR A 81 3.47 -19.32 -11.70
C THR A 81 4.02 -18.00 -12.23
N ILE A 82 4.14 -16.98 -11.38
CA ILE A 82 4.63 -15.65 -11.79
C ILE A 82 6.11 -15.69 -12.15
N THR A 83 6.94 -16.44 -11.41
CA THR A 83 8.36 -16.61 -11.76
C THR A 83 8.53 -17.26 -13.13
N TYR A 84 7.66 -18.20 -13.50
CA TYR A 84 7.64 -18.81 -14.82
C TYR A 84 7.23 -17.80 -15.91
N ILE A 85 6.14 -17.05 -15.70
CA ILE A 85 5.62 -16.06 -16.66
C ILE A 85 6.62 -14.92 -16.89
N LEU A 86 7.12 -14.32 -15.81
CA LEU A 86 8.01 -13.15 -15.86
C LEU A 86 9.49 -13.53 -15.98
N LYS A 87 9.81 -14.83 -16.04
CA LYS A 87 11.18 -15.38 -16.10
C LYS A 87 12.14 -14.73 -15.10
N THR A 88 11.64 -14.43 -13.91
CA THR A 88 12.34 -13.67 -12.87
C THR A 88 12.39 -14.48 -11.58
N ARG A 89 13.46 -14.29 -10.79
CA ARG A 89 13.63 -14.99 -9.51
C ARG A 89 12.59 -14.53 -8.49
N LYS A 90 12.06 -15.47 -7.70
CA LYS A 90 11.04 -15.22 -6.65
C LYS A 90 11.44 -14.11 -5.69
N ILE A 91 12.69 -14.11 -5.22
CA ILE A 91 13.22 -13.10 -4.28
C ILE A 91 13.09 -11.69 -4.87
N LYS A 92 13.41 -11.53 -6.16
CA LYS A 92 13.29 -10.24 -6.85
C LYS A 92 11.82 -9.82 -6.97
N LEU A 93 10.92 -10.73 -7.32
CA LEU A 93 9.48 -10.42 -7.41
C LEU A 93 8.87 -10.00 -6.06
N LEU A 94 9.31 -10.61 -4.96
CA LEU A 94 8.89 -10.23 -3.61
C LEU A 94 9.40 -8.82 -3.25
N ASP A 95 10.66 -8.52 -3.58
CA ASP A 95 11.25 -7.19 -3.38
C ASP A 95 10.55 -6.12 -4.24
N ASP A 96 10.28 -6.43 -5.50
CA ASP A 96 9.53 -5.56 -6.41
C ASP A 96 8.11 -5.32 -5.87
N MET A 97 7.44 -6.35 -5.33
CA MET A 97 6.13 -6.17 -4.70
C MET A 97 6.19 -5.29 -3.45
N LYS A 98 7.24 -5.38 -2.62
CA LYS A 98 7.44 -4.46 -1.49
C LYS A 98 7.60 -3.02 -1.96
N LYS A 99 8.40 -2.77 -3.00
CA LYS A 99 8.58 -1.44 -3.60
C LYS A 99 7.27 -0.88 -4.14
N ILE A 100 6.46 -1.70 -4.82
CA ILE A 100 5.15 -1.31 -5.32
C ILE A 100 4.25 -0.86 -4.17
N VAL A 101 4.13 -1.68 -3.12
CA VAL A 101 3.29 -1.36 -1.96
C VAL A 101 3.77 -0.08 -1.26
N SER A 102 5.09 0.10 -1.11
CA SER A 102 5.67 1.32 -0.56
C SER A 102 5.34 2.55 -1.41
N LYS A 103 5.47 2.47 -2.75
CA LYS A 103 5.10 3.58 -3.65
C LYS A 103 3.62 3.96 -3.53
N LEU A 104 2.74 2.97 -3.52
CA LEU A 104 1.30 3.19 -3.36
C LEU A 104 1.01 3.84 -2.00
N LEU A 105 1.59 3.31 -0.92
CA LEU A 105 1.38 3.84 0.42
C LEU A 105 1.88 5.28 0.56
N ASN A 106 3.10 5.58 0.12
CA ASN A 106 3.67 6.93 0.20
C ASN A 106 2.89 7.95 -0.62
N THR A 107 2.30 7.52 -1.74
CA THR A 107 1.45 8.40 -2.56
C THR A 107 0.12 8.70 -1.88
N TYR A 108 -0.51 7.70 -1.25
CA TYR A 108 -1.81 7.87 -0.59
C TYR A 108 -1.69 8.46 0.81
N TYR A 109 -0.58 8.21 1.50
CA TYR A 109 -0.34 8.61 2.88
C TYR A 109 1.03 9.30 3.02
N PRO A 110 1.25 10.47 2.38
CA PRO A 110 2.54 11.15 2.39
C PRO A 110 3.01 11.61 3.77
N LEU A 111 2.10 11.73 4.75
CA LEU A 111 2.42 12.13 6.12
C LEU A 111 2.94 10.96 6.99
N LEU A 112 2.88 9.72 6.49
CA LEU A 112 3.22 8.54 7.27
C LEU A 112 4.73 8.40 7.47
N GLU A 113 5.54 8.84 6.51
CA GLU A 113 7.00 8.68 6.49
C GLU A 113 7.71 9.31 7.71
N LYS A 114 7.09 10.32 8.35
CA LYS A 114 7.60 10.98 9.56
C LYS A 114 7.19 10.32 10.87
N SER A 115 6.28 9.35 10.84
CA SER A 115 5.60 8.82 12.03
C SER A 115 5.62 7.30 12.14
N ILE A 116 6.28 6.60 11.21
CA ILE A 116 6.36 5.12 11.22
C ILE A 116 6.89 4.60 12.57
N ASP A 117 7.98 5.19 13.06
CA ASP A 117 8.59 4.85 14.36
C ASP A 117 7.68 5.13 15.57
N GLU A 118 6.69 6.01 15.43
CA GLU A 118 5.74 6.34 16.49
C GLU A 118 4.45 5.50 16.44
N ILE A 119 4.06 5.03 15.25
CA ILE A 119 2.78 4.37 15.00
C ILE A 119 2.85 2.86 15.28
N VAL A 120 3.97 2.21 14.95
CA VAL A 120 4.16 0.76 15.11
C VAL A 120 4.10 0.38 16.60
N GLY A 121 3.22 -0.54 16.97
CA GLY A 121 3.02 -1.02 18.33
C GLY A 121 2.09 -0.16 19.21
N LYS A 122 2.08 1.17 19.08
CA LYS A 122 1.27 2.05 19.96
C LYS A 122 -0.22 2.06 19.60
N THR A 123 -0.53 1.98 18.31
CA THR A 123 -1.90 2.11 17.79
C THR A 123 -2.76 0.91 18.16
N SER A 124 -2.22 -0.30 18.00
CA SER A 124 -2.87 -1.54 18.41
C SER A 124 -3.16 -1.61 19.91
N ILE A 125 -2.23 -1.13 20.75
CA ILE A 125 -2.42 -1.09 22.22
C ILE A 125 -3.51 -0.09 22.61
N LYS A 126 -3.53 1.10 22.00
CA LYS A 126 -4.49 2.15 22.33
C LYS A 126 -5.93 1.74 21.98
N LEU A 127 -6.14 1.14 20.80
CA LEU A 127 -7.44 0.61 20.39
C LEU A 127 -7.96 -0.48 21.34
N TYR A 128 -7.08 -1.35 21.84
CA TYR A 128 -7.43 -2.41 22.77
C TYR A 128 -7.83 -1.88 24.16
N ILE A 129 -7.23 -0.77 24.60
CA ILE A 129 -7.57 -0.12 25.86
C ILE A 129 -8.91 0.62 25.76
N ASP A 130 -9.16 1.30 24.63
CA ASP A 130 -10.38 2.11 24.43
C ASP A 130 -11.66 1.27 24.19
N THR A 131 -11.53 -0.04 23.95
CA THR A 131 -12.66 -0.97 23.79
C THR A 131 -13.06 -1.69 25.08
N LYS A 132 -12.43 -1.38 26.21
CA LYS A 132 -12.74 -1.91 27.55
C LYS A 132 -13.47 -0.88 28.41
#